data_AF-A0A956YEV0-F1
#
_entry.id   AF-A0A956YEV0-F1
#
_cell.length_a   1.000
_cell.length_b   1.000
_cell.length_c   1.000
_cell.angle_alpha   90.00
_cell.angle_beta   90.00
_cell.angle_gamma   90.00
#
_symmetry.space_group_name_H-M   'P 1'
#
loop_
_entity.id
_entity.type
_entity.pdbx_description
1 polymer ?
#
loop_
_entity_poly.entity_id
_entity_poly.type
_entity_poly.pdbx_seq_one_letter_code
_entity_poly.pdbx_strand_id
1 'polypeptide(L)'
;MIISVVYAVWIYISFRTPLFIFDGYICYSLILLVIATPILFWINLRAFLRGKGPIVLVIYIACVILPWSMPRITLEETFFAEHQSEFEEVVELARQGQIEHGGMCQYAYLPPAGYEHLTIDKCIFVEYVPALTVEFTPRVSRRLLVYAETEEALQAYVSCGGSDGSIGKNIEEHWYICHQDWN
;
A
#
# COMPACT_ATOMS: atom_id res chain seq x y z
N MET A 1 -9.01 -38.90 5.59
CA MET A 1 -8.11 -38.46 6.68
C MET A 1 -6.81 -37.82 6.19
N ILE A 2 -6.22 -38.28 5.08
CA ILE A 2 -4.95 -37.73 4.54
C ILE A 2 -5.11 -36.30 3.98
N ILE A 3 -6.26 -35.99 3.37
CA ILE A 3 -6.54 -34.68 2.75
C ILE A 3 -6.53 -33.54 3.80
N SER A 4 -7.00 -33.80 5.02
CA SER A 4 -7.04 -32.79 6.10
C SER A 4 -5.65 -32.43 6.64
N VAL A 5 -4.70 -33.36 6.61
CA VAL A 5 -3.32 -33.11 7.06
C VAL A 5 -2.56 -32.29 6.03
N VAL A 6 -2.73 -32.60 4.74
CA VAL A 6 -2.13 -31.81 3.65
C VAL A 6 -2.67 -30.39 3.64
N TYR A 7 -3.97 -30.21 3.86
CA TYR A 7 -4.59 -28.88 3.93
C TYR A 7 -4.14 -28.08 5.16
N ALA A 8 -4.01 -28.72 6.33
CA ALA A 8 -3.49 -28.09 7.53
C ALA A 8 -2.00 -27.68 7.39
N VAL A 9 -1.18 -28.51 6.72
CA VAL A 9 0.21 -28.19 6.41
C VAL A 9 0.30 -27.07 5.38
N TRP A 10 -0.56 -27.05 4.37
CA TRP A 10 -0.59 -25.99 3.36
C TRP A 10 -1.01 -24.65 3.98
N ILE A 11 -2.05 -24.63 4.82
CA ILE A 11 -2.45 -23.43 5.58
C ILE A 11 -1.33 -22.99 6.53
N TYR A 12 -0.66 -23.91 7.22
CA TYR A 12 0.46 -23.58 8.11
C TYR A 12 1.64 -22.96 7.36
N ILE A 13 1.97 -23.49 6.18
CA ILE A 13 3.02 -22.95 5.31
C ILE A 13 2.62 -21.58 4.79
N SER A 14 1.41 -21.42 4.24
CA SER A 14 0.88 -20.16 3.70
C SER A 14 0.79 -19.04 4.76
N PHE A 15 0.49 -19.39 6.02
CA PHE A 15 0.39 -18.43 7.12
C PHE A 15 1.76 -18.00 7.68
N ARG A 16 2.81 -18.83 7.55
CA ARG A 16 4.19 -18.51 7.99
C ARG A 16 5.11 -17.98 6.90
N THR A 17 4.81 -18.21 5.62
CA THR A 17 5.64 -17.77 4.49
C THR A 17 5.91 -16.25 4.41
N PRO A 18 5.00 -15.31 4.72
CA PRO A 18 5.33 -13.89 4.58
C PRO A 18 6.39 -13.44 5.60
N LEU A 19 6.43 -14.02 6.80
CA LEU A 19 7.44 -13.70 7.82
C LEU A 19 8.82 -14.28 7.47
N PHE A 20 8.89 -15.51 6.93
CA PHE A 20 10.16 -16.12 6.54
C PHE A 20 10.76 -15.54 5.25
N ILE A 21 9.94 -15.04 4.31
CA ILE A 21 10.45 -14.35 3.12
C ILE A 21 11.01 -12.99 3.51
N PHE A 22 10.35 -12.26 4.43
CA PHE A 22 10.88 -11.01 4.99
C PHE A 22 12.17 -11.22 5.78
N ASP A 23 12.22 -12.21 6.69
CA ASP A 23 13.44 -12.55 7.44
C ASP A 23 14.57 -13.04 6.52
N GLY A 24 14.23 -13.83 5.50
CA GLY A 24 15.19 -14.32 4.51
C GLY A 24 15.80 -13.19 3.68
N TYR A 25 14.99 -12.22 3.26
CA TYR A 25 15.48 -11.06 2.50
C TYR A 25 16.36 -10.14 3.36
N ILE A 26 15.99 -9.93 4.63
CA ILE A 26 16.78 -9.15 5.59
C ILE A 26 18.11 -9.86 5.90
N CYS A 27 18.10 -11.17 6.16
CA CYS A 27 19.33 -11.93 6.34
C CYS A 27 20.20 -11.95 5.08
N TYR A 28 19.62 -12.14 3.89
CA TYR A 28 20.37 -12.15 2.63
C TYR A 28 21.01 -10.79 2.32
N SER A 29 20.26 -9.70 2.52
CA SER A 29 20.77 -8.34 2.36
C SER A 29 21.88 -7.99 3.38
N LEU A 30 21.75 -8.43 4.63
CA LEU A 30 22.80 -8.28 5.64
C LEU A 30 24.07 -9.06 5.28
N ILE A 31 23.93 -10.30 4.80
CA ILE A 31 25.08 -11.12 4.36
C ILE A 31 25.77 -10.46 3.16
N LEU A 32 25.01 -9.99 2.17
CA LEU A 32 25.57 -9.25 1.03
C LEU A 32 26.28 -7.98 1.47
N LEU A 33 25.75 -7.25 2.46
CA LEU A 33 26.38 -6.04 2.99
C LEU A 33 27.69 -6.36 3.70
N VAL A 34 27.74 -7.41 4.53
CA VAL A 34 28.95 -7.85 5.25
C VAL A 34 30.04 -8.36 4.32
N ILE A 35 29.69 -8.98 3.18
CA ILE A 35 30.67 -9.50 2.21
C ILE A 35 31.10 -8.41 1.21
N ALA A 36 30.16 -7.58 0.73
CA ALA A 36 30.46 -6.55 -0.27
C ALA A 36 31.26 -5.38 0.34
N THR A 37 31.00 -5.01 1.60
CA THR A 37 31.72 -3.91 2.27
C THR A 37 33.25 -4.11 2.32
N PRO A 38 33.82 -5.24 2.79
CA PRO A 38 35.28 -5.41 2.84
C PRO A 38 35.91 -5.51 1.45
N ILE A 39 35.21 -6.11 0.47
CA ILE A 39 35.68 -6.22 -0.91
C ILE A 39 35.77 -4.83 -1.55
N LEU A 40 34.71 -4.04 -1.41
CA LEU A 40 34.65 -2.68 -1.96
C LEU A 40 35.58 -1.71 -1.22
N PHE A 41 35.78 -1.90 0.09
CA PHE A 41 36.79 -1.19 0.86
C PHE A 41 38.20 -1.50 0.33
N TRP A 42 38.53 -2.77 0.07
CA TRP A 42 39.81 -3.17 -0.50
C TRP A 42 40.06 -2.61 -1.90
N ILE A 43 39.03 -2.61 -2.75
CA ILE A 43 39.10 -2.03 -4.10
C ILE A 43 39.33 -0.51 -4.02
N ASN A 44 38.61 0.19 -3.13
CA ASN A 44 38.79 1.63 -2.92
C ASN A 44 40.18 1.96 -2.35
N LEU A 45 40.67 1.20 -1.38
CA LEU A 45 42.00 1.40 -0.82
C LEU A 45 43.08 1.27 -1.91
N ARG A 46 42.98 0.26 -2.78
CA ARG A 46 43.87 0.11 -3.93
C ARG A 46 43.74 1.24 -4.96
N ALA A 47 42.54 1.73 -5.22
CA ALA A 47 42.30 2.84 -6.16
C ALA A 47 42.88 4.16 -5.63
N PHE A 48 42.65 4.45 -4.35
CA PHE A 48 43.17 5.61 -3.63
C PHE A 48 44.71 5.60 -3.59
N LEU A 49 45.32 4.45 -3.27
CA LEU A 49 46.77 4.28 -3.30
C LEU A 49 47.39 4.45 -4.71
N ARG A 50 46.58 4.33 -5.77
CA ARG A 50 46.99 4.54 -7.17
C ARG A 50 46.68 5.94 -7.70
N GLY A 51 46.27 6.87 -6.83
CA GLY A 51 45.93 8.24 -7.21
C GLY A 51 44.65 8.35 -8.06
N LYS A 52 43.87 7.27 -8.18
CA LYS A 52 42.55 7.31 -8.82
C LYS A 52 41.53 7.67 -7.75
N GLY A 53 40.75 8.72 -7.99
CA GLY A 53 39.75 9.22 -7.03
C GLY A 53 38.74 8.15 -6.58
N PRO A 54 37.97 8.40 -5.51
CA PRO A 54 37.13 7.41 -4.82
C PRO A 54 35.84 7.07 -5.57
N ILE A 55 35.91 6.85 -6.89
CA ILE A 55 34.75 6.59 -7.76
C ILE A 55 33.99 5.35 -7.29
N VAL A 56 34.70 4.31 -6.85
CA VAL A 56 34.06 3.06 -6.38
C VAL A 56 33.31 3.29 -5.07
N LEU A 57 33.81 4.15 -4.18
CA LEU A 57 33.12 4.53 -2.94
C LEU A 57 31.86 5.35 -3.26
N VAL A 58 31.95 6.29 -4.21
CA VAL A 58 30.81 7.09 -4.65
C VAL A 58 29.71 6.21 -5.26
N ILE A 59 30.08 5.24 -6.12
CA ILE A 59 29.11 4.29 -6.69
C ILE A 59 28.48 3.43 -5.60
N TYR A 60 29.26 2.94 -4.64
CA TYR A 60 28.73 2.14 -3.52
C TYR A 60 27.76 2.96 -2.65
N ILE A 61 28.14 4.17 -2.27
CA ILE A 61 27.29 5.08 -1.50
C ILE A 61 26.01 5.38 -2.29
N ALA A 62 26.11 5.63 -3.60
CA ALA A 62 24.94 5.80 -4.45
C ALA A 62 24.05 4.55 -4.45
N CYS A 63 24.60 3.34 -4.63
CA CYS A 63 23.83 2.10 -4.64
C CYS A 63 23.19 1.75 -3.30
N VAL A 64 23.76 2.17 -2.16
CA VAL A 64 23.20 1.88 -0.82
C VAL A 64 22.25 2.98 -0.35
N ILE A 65 22.57 4.24 -0.60
CA ILE A 65 21.77 5.38 -0.12
C ILE A 65 20.59 5.68 -1.05
N LEU A 66 20.76 5.61 -2.39
CA LEU A 66 19.66 5.94 -3.32
C LEU A 66 18.40 5.09 -3.11
N PRO A 67 18.49 3.76 -2.88
CA PRO A 67 17.28 2.96 -2.61
C PRO A 67 16.59 3.34 -1.30
N TRP A 68 17.33 3.88 -0.33
CA TRP A 68 16.77 4.32 0.95
C TRP A 68 16.12 5.69 0.88
N SER A 69 16.54 6.55 -0.06
CA SER A 69 15.94 7.87 -0.28
C SER A 69 14.82 7.87 -1.33
N MET A 70 14.58 6.77 -2.05
CA MET A 70 13.43 6.68 -2.95
C MET A 70 12.12 6.61 -2.14
N PRO A 71 11.09 7.39 -2.52
CA PRO A 71 9.78 7.27 -1.90
C PRO A 71 9.28 5.84 -2.07
N ARG A 72 8.88 5.21 -0.96
CA ARG A 72 8.27 3.89 -1.00
C ARG A 72 6.88 4.03 -1.59
N ILE A 73 6.74 3.66 -2.87
CA ILE A 73 5.44 3.53 -3.52
C ILE A 73 4.74 2.33 -2.90
N THR A 74 3.50 2.53 -2.46
CA THR A 74 2.70 1.45 -1.86
C THR A 74 1.90 0.69 -2.93
N LEU A 75 1.37 -0.48 -2.56
CA LEU A 75 0.54 -1.27 -3.48
C LEU A 75 -0.75 -0.52 -3.81
N GLU A 76 -1.31 0.21 -2.84
CA GLU A 76 -2.50 1.03 -3.00
C GLU A 76 -2.26 2.19 -3.97
N GLU A 77 -1.10 2.85 -3.89
CA GLU A 77 -0.71 3.90 -4.85
C GLU A 77 -0.61 3.38 -6.27
N THR A 78 -0.01 2.19 -6.43
CA THR A 78 0.13 1.57 -7.75
C THR A 78 -1.24 1.17 -8.30
N PHE A 79 -2.10 0.60 -7.47
CA PHE A 79 -3.45 0.20 -7.85
C PHE A 79 -4.35 1.39 -8.17
N PHE A 80 -4.26 2.47 -7.39
CA PHE A 80 -4.94 3.73 -7.67
C PHE A 80 -4.46 4.33 -9.00
N ALA A 81 -3.15 4.41 -9.24
CA ALA A 81 -2.61 4.92 -10.49
C ALA A 81 -3.03 4.09 -11.72
N GLU A 82 -3.20 2.78 -11.57
CA GLU A 82 -3.65 1.90 -12.66
C GLU A 82 -5.14 2.10 -12.99
N HIS A 83 -5.97 2.36 -11.98
CA HIS A 83 -7.44 2.45 -12.11
C HIS A 83 -7.99 3.86 -11.81
N GLN A 84 -7.17 4.90 -11.92
CA GLN A 84 -7.51 6.25 -11.47
C GLN A 84 -8.82 6.77 -12.07
N SER A 85 -8.99 6.64 -13.39
CA SER A 85 -10.20 7.10 -14.08
C SER A 85 -11.46 6.38 -13.61
N GLU A 86 -11.34 5.11 -13.24
CA GLU A 86 -12.47 4.30 -12.76
C GLU A 86 -12.90 4.72 -11.36
N PHE A 87 -11.92 4.99 -10.48
CA PHE A 87 -12.17 5.54 -9.17
C PHE A 87 -12.87 6.91 -9.24
N GLU A 88 -12.38 7.80 -10.11
CA GLU A 88 -12.99 9.12 -10.34
C GLU A 88 -14.42 9.01 -10.89
N GLU A 89 -14.67 8.06 -11.80
CA GLU A 89 -16.01 7.84 -12.34
C GLU A 89 -16.99 7.36 -11.26
N VAL A 90 -16.58 6.42 -10.39
CA VAL A 90 -17.42 5.99 -9.27
C VAL A 90 -17.71 7.15 -8.31
N VAL A 91 -16.72 8.01 -8.05
CA VAL A 91 -16.91 9.22 -7.24
C VAL A 91 -17.92 10.18 -7.89
N GLU A 92 -17.86 10.37 -9.20
CA GLU A 92 -18.82 11.22 -9.93
C GLU A 92 -20.24 10.62 -9.91
N LEU A 93 -20.37 9.30 -10.05
CA LEU A 93 -21.64 8.61 -9.89
C LEU A 93 -22.19 8.76 -8.45
N ALA A 94 -21.31 8.72 -7.44
CA ALA A 94 -21.67 8.99 -6.05
C ALA A 94 -22.19 10.42 -5.89
N ARG A 95 -21.47 11.40 -6.43
CA ARG A 95 -21.85 12.82 -6.42
C ARG A 95 -23.22 13.05 -7.04
N GLN A 96 -23.55 12.32 -8.11
CA GLN A 96 -24.84 12.38 -8.78
C GLN A 96 -25.95 11.57 -8.09
N GLY A 97 -25.65 10.85 -7.00
CA GLY A 97 -26.59 9.99 -6.29
C GLY A 97 -27.05 8.79 -7.12
N GLN A 98 -26.25 8.34 -8.08
CA GLN A 98 -26.58 7.24 -9.00
C GLN A 98 -26.11 5.87 -8.49
N ILE A 99 -25.56 5.81 -7.27
CA ILE A 99 -25.10 4.56 -6.67
C ILE A 99 -26.23 3.93 -5.86
N GLU A 100 -26.48 2.65 -6.11
CA GLU A 100 -27.53 1.89 -5.44
C GLU A 100 -27.13 1.57 -3.99
N HIS A 101 -27.95 2.02 -3.04
CA HIS A 101 -27.79 1.67 -1.63
C HIS A 101 -28.42 0.30 -1.33
N GLY A 102 -27.71 -0.57 -0.60
CA GLY A 102 -28.25 -1.82 -0.08
C GLY A 102 -27.84 -3.09 -0.85
N GLY A 103 -28.79 -4.01 -1.04
CA GLY A 103 -28.51 -5.34 -1.60
C GLY A 103 -27.71 -6.22 -0.63
N MET A 104 -26.53 -6.68 -1.06
CA MET A 104 -25.60 -7.44 -0.21
C MET A 104 -24.81 -6.54 0.76
N CYS A 105 -24.85 -5.23 0.57
CA CYS A 105 -24.12 -4.23 1.35
C CYS A 105 -25.08 -3.56 2.35
N GLN A 106 -25.30 -4.18 3.52
CA GLN A 106 -26.35 -3.74 4.47
C GLN A 106 -26.24 -2.28 4.93
N TYR A 107 -25.01 -1.79 5.13
CA TYR A 107 -24.71 -0.43 5.61
C TYR A 107 -23.85 0.37 4.62
N ALA A 108 -23.80 -0.09 3.37
CA ALA A 108 -22.93 0.42 2.34
C ALA A 108 -23.66 0.42 0.98
N TYR A 109 -22.96 0.90 -0.03
CA TYR A 109 -23.47 0.99 -1.39
C TYR A 109 -22.85 -0.10 -2.26
N LEU A 110 -23.62 -0.55 -3.27
CA LEU A 110 -23.12 -1.46 -4.27
C LEU A 110 -22.25 -0.67 -5.27
N PRO A 111 -21.04 -1.15 -5.59
CA PRO A 111 -20.26 -0.57 -6.66
C PRO A 111 -21.05 -0.66 -7.98
N PRO A 112 -21.00 0.37 -8.85
CA PRO A 112 -21.68 0.32 -10.13
C PRO A 112 -21.16 -0.86 -10.98
N ALA A 113 -22.02 -1.36 -11.88
CA ALA A 113 -21.71 -2.55 -12.68
C ALA A 113 -20.42 -2.36 -13.50
N GLY A 114 -19.47 -3.29 -13.37
CA GLY A 114 -18.14 -3.22 -13.99
C GLY A 114 -17.02 -2.76 -13.05
N TYR A 115 -17.36 -2.05 -11.97
CA TYR A 115 -16.40 -1.49 -11.00
C TYR A 115 -16.23 -2.36 -9.74
N GLU A 116 -16.79 -3.57 -9.71
CA GLU A 116 -16.73 -4.46 -8.54
C GLU A 116 -15.31 -4.94 -8.22
N HIS A 117 -14.37 -4.76 -9.16
CA HIS A 117 -12.97 -5.13 -9.01
C HIS A 117 -12.15 -4.10 -8.23
N LEU A 118 -12.66 -2.87 -8.08
CA LEU A 118 -12.01 -1.82 -7.28
C LEU A 118 -12.04 -2.11 -5.78
N THR A 119 -12.95 -2.99 -5.33
CA THR A 119 -13.15 -3.33 -3.91
C THR A 119 -13.12 -4.86 -3.66
N ILE A 120 -12.63 -5.30 -2.49
CA ILE A 120 -12.60 -6.71 -2.06
C ILE A 120 -14.02 -7.23 -1.81
N ASP A 121 -14.79 -6.50 -1.00
CA ASP A 121 -16.07 -6.97 -0.46
C ASP A 121 -17.26 -6.61 -1.36
N LYS A 122 -17.00 -6.08 -2.56
CA LYS A 122 -18.03 -5.60 -3.49
C LYS A 122 -18.97 -4.59 -2.84
N CYS A 123 -18.47 -3.80 -1.90
CA CYS A 123 -19.17 -2.70 -1.26
C CYS A 123 -18.26 -1.47 -1.27
N ILE A 124 -18.88 -0.30 -1.31
CA ILE A 124 -18.25 1.01 -1.15
C ILE A 124 -19.05 1.81 -0.11
N PHE A 125 -18.37 2.60 0.72
CA PHE A 125 -19.06 3.46 1.67
C PHE A 125 -19.12 4.88 1.11
N VAL A 126 -20.29 5.50 1.19
CA VAL A 126 -20.52 6.87 0.70
C VAL A 126 -21.18 7.66 1.81
N GLU A 127 -20.54 8.77 2.19
CA GLU A 127 -21.10 9.75 3.11
C GLU A 127 -21.20 11.11 2.42
N TYR A 128 -22.27 11.85 2.70
CA TYR A 128 -22.53 13.16 2.06
C TYR A 128 -22.42 14.33 3.03
N VAL A 129 -22.21 14.07 4.33
CA VAL A 129 -22.20 15.09 5.38
C VAL A 129 -20.92 14.92 6.20
N PRO A 130 -20.08 15.95 6.35
CA PRO A 130 -20.28 17.35 5.94
C PRO A 130 -20.03 17.65 4.44
N ALA A 131 -19.34 16.76 3.72
CA ALA A 131 -19.19 16.80 2.25
C ALA A 131 -19.10 15.36 1.72
N LEU A 132 -18.94 15.17 0.41
CA LEU A 132 -18.85 13.84 -0.17
C LEU A 132 -17.54 13.15 0.25
N THR A 133 -17.69 11.95 0.81
CA THR A 133 -16.62 11.00 1.10
C THR A 133 -16.97 9.66 0.48
N VAL A 134 -16.02 9.03 -0.21
CA VAL A 134 -16.17 7.69 -0.80
C VAL A 134 -15.02 6.81 -0.37
N GLU A 135 -15.32 5.69 0.29
CA GLU A 135 -14.33 4.70 0.73
C GLU A 135 -14.36 3.46 -0.15
N PHE A 136 -13.18 3.02 -0.54
CA PHE A 136 -12.91 1.78 -1.22
C PHE A 136 -11.96 0.92 -0.38
N THR A 137 -12.21 -0.39 -0.35
CA THR A 137 -11.28 -1.40 0.21
C THR A 137 -10.58 -2.11 -0.94
N PRO A 138 -9.41 -1.63 -1.42
CA PRO A 138 -8.78 -2.11 -2.65
C PRO A 138 -8.46 -3.60 -2.61
N ARG A 139 -8.55 -4.31 -3.74
CA ARG A 139 -8.24 -5.76 -3.79
C ARG A 139 -6.81 -6.14 -3.42
N VAL A 140 -5.91 -5.19 -3.50
CA VAL A 140 -4.48 -5.37 -3.26
C VAL A 140 -4.07 -5.18 -1.80
N SER A 141 -4.94 -4.62 -0.95
CA SER A 141 -4.58 -4.25 0.41
C SER A 141 -5.79 -4.21 1.35
N ARG A 142 -5.52 -4.20 2.66
CA ARG A 142 -6.54 -3.92 3.68
C ARG A 142 -6.60 -2.44 4.06
N ARG A 143 -5.70 -1.61 3.54
CA ARG A 143 -5.76 -0.17 3.74
C ARG A 143 -6.86 0.41 2.88
N LEU A 144 -7.52 1.41 3.41
CA LEU A 144 -8.67 2.02 2.77
C LEU A 144 -8.20 3.14 1.86
N LEU A 145 -8.76 3.19 0.67
CA LEU A 145 -8.56 4.28 -0.27
C LEU A 145 -9.80 5.18 -0.20
N VAL A 146 -9.61 6.43 0.20
CA VAL A 146 -10.71 7.33 0.52
C VAL A 146 -10.59 8.61 -0.31
N TYR A 147 -11.66 8.92 -1.02
CA TYR A 147 -11.89 10.23 -1.61
C TYR A 147 -12.63 11.11 -0.60
N ALA A 148 -12.19 12.34 -0.39
CA ALA A 148 -12.89 13.32 0.44
C ALA A 148 -12.81 14.72 -0.18
N GLU A 149 -13.96 15.34 -0.45
CA GLU A 149 -14.01 16.68 -1.06
C GLU A 149 -13.42 17.77 -0.16
N THR A 150 -13.50 17.61 1.16
CA THR A 150 -12.96 18.57 2.11
C THR A 150 -12.17 17.88 3.22
N GLU A 151 -11.21 18.58 3.82
CA GLU A 151 -10.50 18.08 5.00
C GLU A 151 -11.46 17.83 6.17
N GLU A 152 -12.51 18.63 6.31
CA GLU A 152 -13.53 18.47 7.34
C GLU A 152 -14.29 17.14 7.19
N ALA A 153 -14.63 16.76 5.95
CA ALA A 153 -15.26 15.47 5.67
C ALA A 153 -14.30 14.31 5.93
N LEU A 154 -13.02 14.47 5.58
CA LEU A 154 -11.99 13.48 5.88
C LEU A 154 -11.81 13.27 7.40
N GLN A 155 -11.81 14.34 8.18
CA GLN A 155 -11.66 14.30 9.64
C GLN A 155 -12.92 13.76 10.33
N ALA A 156 -14.10 14.04 9.80
CA ALA A 156 -15.36 13.48 10.30
C ALA A 156 -15.45 11.97 10.02
N TYR A 157 -14.76 11.47 8.99
CA TYR A 157 -14.86 10.08 8.56
C TYR A 157 -14.12 9.13 9.49
N VAL A 158 -14.85 8.17 10.06
CA VAL A 158 -14.37 7.25 11.10
C VAL A 158 -13.11 6.50 10.70
N SER A 159 -13.04 6.04 9.45
CA SER A 159 -11.94 5.22 8.95
C SER A 159 -10.64 5.97 8.63
N CYS A 160 -10.65 7.30 8.59
CA CYS A 160 -9.50 8.13 8.18
C CYS A 160 -9.08 9.18 9.20
N GLY A 161 -10.02 9.86 9.87
CA GLY A 161 -9.72 10.92 10.84
C GLY A 161 -10.59 10.89 12.09
N GLY A 162 -11.63 10.06 12.12
CA GLY A 162 -12.45 9.85 13.31
C GLY A 162 -11.80 8.94 14.35
N SER A 163 -12.59 8.40 15.27
CA SER A 163 -12.08 7.75 16.49
C SER A 163 -11.22 6.51 16.27
N ASP A 164 -11.40 5.80 15.14
CA ASP A 164 -10.86 4.46 14.93
C ASP A 164 -9.92 4.38 13.70
N GLY A 165 -9.51 5.53 13.16
CA GLY A 165 -8.69 5.59 11.95
C GLY A 165 -7.67 6.72 11.95
N SER A 166 -6.70 6.63 11.05
CA SER A 166 -5.72 7.69 10.81
C SER A 166 -5.34 7.83 9.34
N ILE A 167 -5.02 9.06 8.93
CA ILE A 167 -4.53 9.35 7.59
C ILE A 167 -3.10 8.83 7.49
N GLY A 168 -2.89 7.82 6.66
CA GLY A 168 -1.57 7.28 6.38
C GLY A 168 -0.79 8.16 5.41
N LYS A 169 -1.41 8.50 4.28
CA LYS A 169 -0.77 9.28 3.22
C LYS A 169 -1.80 9.96 2.32
N ASN A 170 -1.55 11.22 1.94
CA ASN A 170 -2.22 11.87 0.82
C ASN A 170 -1.47 11.49 -0.47
N ILE A 171 -2.20 10.97 -1.46
CA ILE A 171 -1.63 10.51 -2.73
C ILE A 171 -1.91 11.44 -3.90
N GLU A 172 -3.07 12.12 -3.89
CA GLU A 172 -3.50 13.09 -4.90
C GLU A 172 -4.52 14.05 -4.29
N GLU A 173 -4.89 15.12 -5.01
CA GLU A 173 -5.94 16.04 -4.61
C GLU A 173 -7.21 15.27 -4.24
N HIS A 174 -7.68 15.43 -3.00
CA HIS A 174 -8.82 14.73 -2.42
C HIS A 174 -8.68 13.21 -2.20
N TRP A 175 -7.54 12.59 -2.50
CA TRP A 175 -7.32 11.15 -2.35
C TRP A 175 -6.34 10.80 -1.23
N TYR A 176 -6.78 9.92 -0.34
CA TYR A 176 -6.07 9.55 0.88
C TYR A 176 -6.03 8.04 1.06
N ILE A 177 -4.91 7.54 1.57
CA ILE A 177 -4.77 6.18 2.07
C ILE A 177 -4.90 6.24 3.59
N CYS A 178 -5.85 5.47 4.12
CA CYS A 178 -6.16 5.46 5.53
C CYS A 178 -5.86 4.12 6.19
N HIS A 179 -5.50 4.21 7.46
CA HIS A 179 -5.28 3.09 8.35
C HIS A 179 -6.47 2.98 9.29
N GLN A 180 -7.09 1.81 9.32
CA GLN A 180 -8.11 1.47 10.30
C GLN A 180 -7.42 0.69 11.42
N ASP A 181 -7.50 1.20 12.65
CA ASP A 181 -6.97 0.50 13.82
C ASP A 181 -8.07 -0.47 14.30
N TRP A 182 -7.99 -1.72 13.86
CA TRP A 182 -8.89 -2.77 14.32
C TRP A 182 -8.54 -3.12 15.78
N ASN A 183 -9.24 -2.51 16.74
CA ASN A 183 -9.23 -2.92 18.15
C ASN A 183 -10.13 -4.15 18.39
#